data_AF-A0A6A3C5K0-F1
#
_entry.id   AF-A0A6A3C5K0-F1
#
_cell.length_a   1.000
_cell.length_b   1.000
_cell.length_c   1.000
_cell.angle_alpha   90.00
_cell.angle_beta   90.00
_cell.angle_gamma   90.00
#
_symmetry.space_group_name_H-M   'P 1'
#
loop_
_entity.id
_entity.type
_entity.pdbx_description
1 polymer ?
#
loop_
_entity_poly.entity_id
_entity_poly.type
_entity_poly.pdbx_seq_one_letter_code
_entity_poly.pdbx_strand_id
1 'polypeptide(L)' 'MPRKEANQTRFNHKKKCISWTIEWRFHSTDVVLLDHGVHEDTSLCLLIKNHLQPSPWNHSIRRFCEVQLDCLKFFYSKIP' A
#
# COMPACT_ATOMS: atom_id res chain seq x y z
N MET A 1 -9.35 -4.58 -12.90
CA MET A 1 -10.39 -3.77 -12.23
C MET A 1 -10.10 -2.29 -12.47
N PRO A 2 -11.09 -1.47 -12.87
CA PRO A 2 -10.95 -0.02 -12.97
C PRO A 2 -10.60 0.59 -11.60
N ARG A 3 -9.61 1.50 -11.56
CA ARG A 3 -9.18 2.19 -10.31
C ARG A 3 -10.33 2.83 -9.54
N LYS A 4 -11.35 3.33 -10.25
CA LYS A 4 -12.54 3.95 -9.64
C LYS A 4 -13.38 2.96 -8.84
N GLU A 5 -13.45 1.69 -9.27
CA GLU A 5 -14.26 0.66 -8.60
C GLU A 5 -13.53 0.09 -7.38
N ALA A 6 -12.21 0.03 -7.41
CA ALA A 6 -11.39 -0.44 -6.28
C ALA A 6 -11.19 0.63 -5.19
N ASN A 7 -11.36 1.92 -5.52
CA ASN A 7 -11.13 3.00 -4.56
C ASN A 7 -12.30 3.13 -3.56
N GLN A 8 -12.04 2.84 -2.30
CA GLN A 8 -12.99 2.96 -1.19
C GLN A 8 -12.68 4.13 -0.25
N THR A 9 -11.85 5.07 -0.70
CA THR A 9 -11.49 6.27 0.06
C THR A 9 -12.74 7.09 0.37
N ARG A 10 -12.92 7.47 1.63
CA ARG A 10 -14.08 8.25 2.08
C ARG A 10 -13.75 9.11 3.29
N PHE A 11 -14.39 10.27 3.37
CA PHE A 11 -14.36 11.09 4.57
C PHE A 11 -15.44 10.64 5.56
N ASN A 12 -15.07 10.47 6.82
CA ASN A 12 -16.00 10.17 7.91
C ASN A 12 -16.40 11.46 8.63
N HIS A 13 -17.59 11.99 8.32
CA HIS A 13 -18.08 13.24 8.93
C HIS A 13 -18.20 13.19 10.47
N LYS A 14 -18.55 12.04 11.04
CA LYS A 14 -18.72 11.88 12.50
C LYS A 14 -17.38 11.94 13.23
N LYS A 15 -16.37 11.26 12.68
CA LYS A 15 -15.02 11.20 13.25
C LYS A 15 -14.11 12.34 12.77
N LYS A 16 -14.56 13.10 11.76
CA LYS A 16 -13.80 14.16 11.09
C LYS A 16 -12.43 13.70 10.57
N CYS A 17 -12.36 12.49 10.03
CA CYS A 17 -11.12 11.91 9.50
C CYS A 17 -11.34 11.24 8.14
N ILE A 18 -10.29 11.13 7.34
CA ILE A 18 -10.30 10.40 6.08
C ILE A 18 -9.90 8.94 6.32
N SER A 19 -10.60 8.04 5.64
CA SER A 19 -10.24 6.64 5.51
C SER A 19 -9.83 6.38 4.05
N TRP A 20 -8.58 6.01 3.83
CA TRP A 20 -7.94 5.90 2.52
C TRP A 20 -7.97 4.48 1.96
N THR A 21 -7.93 4.39 0.63
CA THR A 21 -7.45 3.21 -0.08
C THR A 21 -6.03 3.49 -0.57
N ILE A 22 -5.09 2.63 -0.20
CA ILE A 22 -3.68 2.73 -0.60
C ILE A 22 -3.38 1.60 -1.58
N GLU A 23 -2.88 1.96 -2.75
CA GLU A 23 -2.43 1.01 -3.78
C GLU A 23 -0.90 0.95 -3.78
N TRP A 24 -0.35 -0.21 -3.43
CA TRP A 24 1.09 -0.47 -3.46
C TRP A 24 1.44 -1.12 -4.78
N ARG A 25 2.38 -0.51 -5.50
CA ARG A 25 2.92 -1.05 -6.75
C ARG A 25 4.40 -1.38 -6.57
N PHE A 26 4.74 -2.63 -6.80
CA PHE A 26 6.11 -3.07 -6.71
C PHE A 26 6.80 -2.84 -8.06
N HIS A 27 7.83 -1.98 -8.06
CA HIS A 27 8.53 -1.62 -9.28
C HIS A 27 9.06 -2.87 -10.00
N SER A 28 8.93 -2.91 -11.34
CA SER A 28 9.37 -4.04 -12.18
C SER A 28 8.71 -5.39 -11.82
N THR A 29 7.51 -5.38 -11.25
CA THR A 29 6.63 -6.55 -11.10
C THR A 29 5.20 -6.16 -11.47
N ASP A 30 4.35 -7.15 -11.72
CA ASP A 30 2.90 -6.94 -11.92
C ASP A 30 2.11 -7.00 -10.60
N VAL A 31 2.80 -6.98 -9.46
CA VAL A 31 2.18 -7.13 -8.15
C VAL A 31 1.63 -5.79 -7.68
N VAL A 32 0.33 -5.80 -7.39
CA VAL A 32 -0.41 -4.68 -6.82
C VAL A 32 -1.08 -5.18 -5.54
N LEU A 33 -0.86 -4.47 -4.43
CA LEU A 33 -1.58 -4.70 -3.17
C LEU A 33 -2.49 -3.52 -2.89
N LEU A 34 -3.64 -3.80 -2.27
CA LEU A 34 -4.63 -2.80 -1.90
C LEU A 34 -4.92 -2.88 -0.41
N ASP A 35 -4.65 -1.79 0.30
CA ASP A 35 -5.12 -1.61 1.67
C ASP A 35 -6.34 -0.69 1.65
N HIS A 36 -7.48 -1.18 2.15
CA HIS A 36 -8.67 -0.38 2.31
C HIS A 36 -8.84 0.06 3.77
N GLY A 37 -9.54 1.16 3.97
CA GLY A 37 -9.93 1.58 5.31
C GLY A 37 -8.80 2.23 6.12
N VAL A 38 -7.67 2.56 5.50
CA VAL A 38 -6.48 3.08 6.18
C VAL A 38 -6.79 4.43 6.81
N HIS A 39 -6.61 4.57 8.12
CA HIS A 39 -6.80 5.84 8.80
C HIS A 39 -5.76 6.86 8.34
N GLU A 40 -6.13 8.13 8.18
CA GLU A 40 -5.23 9.20 7.69
C GLU A 40 -3.92 9.35 8.49
N ASP A 41 -3.94 9.07 9.79
CA ASP A 41 -2.75 9.12 10.65
C ASP A 41 -1.88 7.84 10.60
N THR A 42 -2.26 6.84 9.81
CA THR A 42 -1.54 5.56 9.75
C THR A 42 -0.20 5.75 9.05
N SER A 43 0.89 5.28 9.68
CA SER A 43 2.20 5.25 9.04
C SER A 43 2.23 4.28 7.85
N LEU A 44 2.49 4.82 6.66
CA LEU A 44 2.70 4.04 5.43
C LEU A 44 3.83 3.00 5.59
N CYS A 45 4.89 3.33 6.34
CA CYS A 45 5.99 2.41 6.62
C CYS A 45 5.53 1.18 7.42
N LEU A 46 4.60 1.34 8.38
CA LEU A 46 4.06 0.20 9.13
C LEU A 46 3.17 -0.69 8.25
N LEU A 47 2.37 -0.09 7.37
CA LEU A 47 1.50 -0.83 6.45
C LEU A 47 2.31 -1.71 5.51
N ILE A 48 3.27 -1.13 4.80
CA ILE A 48 4.09 -1.88 3.84
C ILE A 48 5.00 -2.91 4.55
N LYS A 49 5.44 -2.65 5.78
CA LYS A 49 6.22 -3.61 6.57
C LYS A 49 5.46 -4.93 6.75
N ASN A 50 4.15 -4.87 6.97
CA ASN A 50 3.33 -6.07 7.12
C ASN A 50 3.28 -6.89 5.81
N HIS A 51 3.16 -6.21 4.67
CA HIS A 51 3.17 -6.86 3.35
C HIS A 51 4.52 -7.48 2.98
N LEU A 52 5.61 -6.88 3.47
CA LEU A 52 6.98 -7.35 3.22
C LEU A 52 7.42 -8.48 4.16
N GLN A 53 6.61 -8.88 5.14
CA GLN A 53 6.97 -10.00 6.01
C GLN A 53 7.21 -11.28 5.20
N PRO A 54 8.20 -12.10 5.58
CA PRO A 54 8.47 -13.36 4.90
C PRO A 54 7.21 -14.25 4.88
N SER A 55 6.76 -14.61 3.68
CA SER A 55 5.61 -15.50 3.49
C SER A 55 5.90 -16.44 2.31
N PRO A 56 5.45 -17.71 2.37
CA PRO A 56 5.62 -18.67 1.28
C PRO A 56 5.07 -18.19 -0.07
N TRP A 57 4.14 -17.21 -0.05
CA TRP A 57 3.39 -16.76 -1.22
C TRP A 57 3.95 -15.50 -1.89
N ASN A 58 5.09 -14.96 -1.41
CA ASN A 58 5.62 -13.65 -1.83
C ASN A 58 6.74 -13.73 -2.88
N HIS A 59 6.82 -14.81 -3.66
CA HIS A 59 7.91 -15.04 -4.62
C HIS A 59 8.14 -13.89 -5.61
N SER A 60 7.05 -13.25 -6.05
CA SER A 60 7.08 -12.14 -7.01
C SER A 60 7.60 -10.81 -6.43
N ILE A 61 7.55 -10.61 -5.11
CA ILE A 61 8.06 -9.42 -4.42
C ILE A 61 9.27 -9.71 -3.53
N ARG A 62 9.85 -10.91 -3.64
CA ARG A 62 10.92 -11.41 -2.77
C ARG A 62 12.09 -10.43 -2.59
N ARG A 63 12.54 -9.79 -3.68
CA ARG A 63 13.62 -8.78 -3.64
C ARG A 63 13.34 -7.60 -2.72
N PHE A 64 12.06 -7.29 -2.47
CA PHE A 64 11.64 -6.22 -1.57
C PHE A 64 11.53 -6.72 -0.12
N CYS A 65 11.26 -8.01 0.10
CA CYS A 65 11.23 -8.62 1.43
C CYS A 65 12.64 -8.87 2.01
N GLU A 66 13.64 -9.07 1.14
CA GLU A 66 15.02 -9.42 1.55
C GLU A 66 15.88 -8.20 1.93
N VAL A 67 15.40 -6.98 1.69
CA VAL A 67 16.09 -5.74 2.06
C VAL A 67 15.42 -5.09 3.26
N GLN A 68 16.20 -4.35 4.05
CA GLN A 68 15.63 -3.56 5.13
C GLN A 68 14.71 -2.48 4.56
N LEU A 69 13.59 -2.22 5.25
CA LEU A 69 12.59 -1.23 4.83
C LEU A 69 13.22 0.16 4.60
N ASP A 70 14.18 0.54 5.44
CA ASP A 70 14.87 1.84 5.35
C ASP A 70 15.76 1.97 4.11
N CYS A 71 16.05 0.85 3.43
CA CYS A 71 16.76 0.83 2.15
C CYS A 71 15.82 0.95 0.94
N LEU A 72 14.50 0.85 1.14
CA LEU A 72 13.51 0.99 0.08
C LEU A 72 13.22 2.45 -0.23
N LYS A 73 12.95 2.73 -1.50
CA LYS A 73 12.52 4.04 -1.97
C LYS A 73 11.02 4.02 -2.26
N PHE A 74 10.29 4.93 -1.62
CA PHE A 74 8.87 5.13 -1.84
C PHE A 74 8.66 6.25 -2.85
N PHE A 75 7.86 5.96 -3.87
CA PHE A 75 7.44 6.93 -4.88
C PHE A 75 5.93 7.06 -4.83
N TYR A 76 5.41 8.27 -4.96
CA TYR A 76 3.99 8.51 -5.16
C TYR A 76 3.75 8.89 -6.62
N SER A 77 2.69 8.35 -7.22
CA SER A 77 2.24 8.78 -8.55
C SER A 77 1.19 9.86 -8.41
N LYS A 78 1.40 11.02 -9.03
CA LYS A 78 0.36 12.04 -9.23
C LYS A 78 -0.57 11.73 -10.41
N ILE A 79 -0.21 10.76 -11.25
CA ILE A 79 -0.92 10.47 -12.50
C ILE A 79 -2.01 9.40 -12.23
N PRO A 80 -3.27 9.64 -12.69
CA PRO A 80 -4.43 8.75 -12.49
C PRO A 80 -4.30 7.36 -13.10
#